data_AF-F7YTS3-F1
#
_entry.id   AF-F7YTS3-F1
#
_cell.length_a   1.000
_cell.length_b   1.000
_cell.length_c   1.000
_cell.angle_alpha   90.00
_cell.angle_beta   90.00
_cell.angle_gamma   90.00
#
_symmetry.space_group_name_H-M   'P 1'
#
loop_
_entity.id
_entity.type
_entity.pdbx_description
1 polymer ?
#
loop_
_entity_poly.entity_id
_entity_poly.type
_entity_poly.pdbx_seq_one_letter_code
_entity_poly.pdbx_strand_id
1 'polypeptide(L)' 'MSVPEIIFLVEESPEGGFEARALGYSIFTQAESLEELRESVKDAVICHFDEKDRPKIIRLHIVKQEVLTF' A
#
# COMPACT_ATOMS: atom_id res chain seq x y z
N MET A 1 17.57 -11.46 13.17
CA MET A 1 17.57 -10.88 11.81
C MET A 1 16.19 -10.30 11.56
N SER A 2 16.10 -9.05 11.10
CA SER A 2 14.80 -8.48 10.71
C SER A 2 14.37 -9.09 9.37
N VAL A 3 13.09 -9.44 9.24
CA VAL A 3 12.52 -9.90 7.97
C VAL A 3 12.26 -8.65 7.12
N PRO A 4 12.69 -8.59 5.84
CA PRO A 4 12.46 -7.41 5.01
C PRO A 4 10.96 -7.17 4.85
N GLU A 5 10.54 -5.96 5.20
CA GLU A 5 9.16 -5.50 5.16
C GLU A 5 9.02 -4.25 4.29
N ILE A 6 7.85 -4.12 3.67
CA ILE A 6 7.43 -2.90 2.97
C ILE A 6 6.14 -2.39 3.57
N ILE A 7 6.08 -1.09 3.81
CA ILE A 7 4.92 -0.42 4.39
C ILE A 7 4.23 0.36 3.29
N PHE A 8 2.93 0.16 3.14
CA PHE A 8 2.07 0.98 2.29
C PHE A 8 1.21 1.87 3.16
N LEU A 9 1.22 3.18 2.93
CA LEU A 9 0.21 4.08 3.47
C LEU A 9 -1.04 3.96 2.61
N VAL A 10 -2.18 3.71 3.22
CA VAL A 10 -3.46 3.56 2.55
C VAL A 10 -4.43 4.63 3.02
N GLU A 11 -5.03 5.35 2.07
CA GLU A 11 -5.96 6.44 2.28
C GLU A 11 -7.25 6.20 1.48
N GLU A 12 -8.38 6.65 2.02
CA GLU A 12 -9.65 6.67 1.26
C GLU A 12 -9.59 7.81 0.23
N SER A 13 -9.83 7.49 -1.04
CA SER A 13 -9.81 8.51 -2.10
C SER A 13 -11.06 9.40 -2.01
N PRO A 14 -10.96 10.72 -2.30
CA PRO A 14 -12.12 11.61 -2.33
C PRO A 14 -13.21 11.19 -3.32
N GLU A 15 -12.83 10.45 -4.38
CA GLU A 15 -13.73 9.95 -5.41
C GLU A 15 -14.31 8.56 -5.08
N GLY A 16 -13.96 8.01 -3.91
CA GLY A 16 -14.31 6.66 -3.47
C GLY A 16 -13.20 5.64 -3.74
N GLY A 17 -13.24 4.52 -3.02
CA GLY A 17 -12.19 3.50 -3.05
C GLY A 17 -10.97 3.87 -2.20
N PHE A 18 -9.84 3.23 -2.51
CA PHE A 18 -8.62 3.31 -1.72
C PHE A 18 -7.41 3.54 -2.60
N GLU A 19 -6.51 4.38 -2.12
CA GLU A 19 -5.19 4.63 -2.68
C GLU A 19 -4.13 4.12 -1.73
N ALA A 20 -3.10 3.45 -2.25
CA ALA A 20 -1.97 2.97 -1.47
C ALA A 20 -0.64 3.37 -2.09
N ARG A 21 0.28 3.85 -1.25
CA ARG A 21 1.65 4.22 -1.65
C ARG A 21 2.68 3.54 -0.77
N ALA A 22 3.71 2.96 -1.37
CA ALA A 22 4.82 2.39 -0.62
C ALA A 22 5.71 3.47 -0.01
N LEU A 23 6.12 3.30 1.24
CA LEU A 23 7.14 4.15 1.87
C LEU A 23 8.52 3.72 1.40
N GLY A 24 9.30 4.66 0.88
CA GLY A 24 10.66 4.43 0.41
C GLY A 24 10.77 3.83 -1.01
N TYR A 25 9.65 3.58 -1.69
CA TYR A 25 9.60 3.06 -3.05
C TYR A 25 8.58 3.82 -3.89
N SER A 26 8.83 3.92 -5.20
CA SER A 26 7.90 4.52 -6.15
C SER A 26 6.85 3.51 -6.62
N ILE A 27 6.10 2.95 -5.67
CA ILE A 27 5.00 2.01 -5.93
C ILE A 27 3.69 2.65 -5.47
N PHE A 28 2.74 2.73 -6.39
CA PHE A 28 1.41 3.29 -6.17
C PHE A 28 0.37 2.35 -6.75
N THR A 29 -0.71 2.14 -6.01
CA THR A 29 -1.83 1.28 -6.41
C THR A 29 -3.12 1.90 -5.92
N GLN A 30 -4.22 1.68 -6.65
CA GLN A 30 -5.55 2.13 -6.27
C GLN A 30 -6.56 1.03 -6.60
N ALA A 31 -7.66 0.98 -5.86
CA ALA A 31 -8.72 0.02 -6.08
C ALA A 31 -10.04 0.49 -5.46
N GLU A 32 -11.17 -0.07 -5.91
CA GLU A 32 -12.49 0.30 -5.39
C GLU A 32 -12.78 -0.33 -4.02
N SER A 33 -12.10 -1.43 -3.69
CA SER A 33 -12.23 -2.13 -2.42
C SER A 33 -10.88 -2.47 -1.79
N LEU A 34 -10.86 -2.66 -0.47
CA LEU A 34 -9.66 -3.14 0.23
C LEU A 34 -9.21 -4.52 -0.23
N GLU A 35 -10.13 -5.36 -0.71
CA GLU A 35 -9.79 -6.70 -1.20
C GLU A 35 -9.02 -6.62 -2.51
N GLU A 36 -9.51 -5.83 -3.47
CA GLU A 36 -8.81 -5.55 -4.72
C GLU A 36 -7.49 -4.81 -4.52
N LEU A 37 -7.44 -3.89 -3.54
CA LEU A 37 -6.22 -3.18 -3.19
C LEU A 37 -5.13 -4.14 -2.72
N ARG A 38 -5.48 -5.15 -1.92
CA ARG A 38 -4.52 -6.15 -1.41
C ARG A 38 -3.88 -6.93 -2.54
N GLU A 39 -4.66 -7.35 -3.52
CA GLU A 39 -4.15 -8.06 -4.70
C GLU A 39 -3.29 -7.13 -5.56
N SER A 40 -3.77 -5.92 -5.82
CA SER A 40 -3.01 -4.90 -6.58
C SER A 40 -1.66 -4.58 -5.94
N VAL A 41 -1.60 -4.44 -4.62
CA VAL A 41 -0.36 -4.19 -3.88
C VAL A 41 0.60 -5.38 -4.00
N LYS A 42 0.10 -6.61 -3.88
CA LYS A 42 0.95 -7.81 -4.04
C LYS A 42 1.54 -7.85 -5.45
N ASP A 43 0.73 -7.64 -6.48
CA ASP A 43 1.17 -7.66 -7.87
C ASP A 43 2.19 -6.56 -8.15
N ALA A 44 1.96 -5.35 -7.61
CA ALA A 44 2.89 -4.24 -7.75
C ALA A 44 4.24 -4.54 -7.08
N VAL A 45 4.26 -5.15 -5.89
CA VAL A 45 5.49 -5.61 -5.24
C VAL A 45 6.17 -6.72 -6.04
N ILE A 46 5.42 -7.67 -6.59
CA ILE A 46 5.96 -8.75 -7.41
C ILE A 46 6.62 -8.21 -8.68
N CYS A 47 6.02 -7.21 -9.31
CA CYS A 47 6.52 -6.57 -10.53
C CYS A 47 7.73 -5.66 -10.25
N HIS A 48 7.74 -4.96 -9.11
CA HIS A 48 8.80 -4.01 -8.77
C HIS A 48 10.09 -4.66 -8.27
N PHE A 49 10.01 -5.80 -7.59
CA PHE A 49 11.16 -6.46 -6.97
C PHE A 49 11.51 -7.79 -7.64
N ASP A 50 12.81 -7.99 -7.86
CA ASP A 50 13.37 -9.32 -8.16
C ASP A 50 13.07 -10.30 -7.02
N GLU A 51 13.02 -11.60 -7.33
CA GLU A 51 12.66 -12.65 -6.38
C GLU A 51 13.53 -12.65 -5.11
N LYS A 52 14.83 -12.32 -5.25
CA LYS A 52 15.81 -12.27 -4.16
C LYS A 52 15.64 -11.07 -3.23
N ASP A 53 15.08 -9.96 -3.75
CA ASP A 53 14.95 -8.68 -3.04
C ASP A 53 13.52 -8.43 -2.56
N ARG A 54 12.59 -9.35 -2.87
CA ARG A 54 11.17 -9.20 -2.56
C ARG A 54 10.94 -9.19 -1.05
N PRO A 55 10.24 -8.17 -0.51
CA PRO A 55 9.87 -8.15 0.89
C PRO A 55 8.94 -9.33 1.21
N LYS A 56 9.14 -9.95 2.37
CA LYS A 56 8.33 -11.10 2.80
C LYS A 56 7.07 -10.69 3.55
N ILE A 57 7.03 -9.43 3.99
CA ILE A 57 5.92 -8.86 4.76
C ILE A 57 5.50 -7.56 4.08
N ILE A 58 4.21 -7.47 3.73
CA ILE A 58 3.57 -6.24 3.28
C ILE A 58 2.67 -5.75 4.40
N ARG A 59 2.87 -4.52 4.84
CA ARG A 59 2.10 -3.89 5.91
C ARG A 59 1.26 -2.76 5.32
N LEU A 60 -0.05 -2.97 5.25
CA LEU A 60 -1.00 -1.91 4.88
C LEU A 60 -1.31 -1.08 6.12
N HIS A 61 -0.88 0.18 6.12
CA HIS A 61 -1.18 1.16 7.17
C HIS A 61 -2.35 2.03 6.71
N ILE A 62 -3.56 1.58 7.04
CA ILE A 62 -4.80 2.25 6.66
C ILE A 62 -5.10 3.34 7.69
N VAL A 63 -5.11 4.59 7.22
CA VAL A 63 -5.42 5.75 8.05
C VAL A 63 -6.68 6.43 7.54
N LYS A 64 -7.54 6.86 8.48
CA LYS A 64 -8.64 7.75 8.18
C LYS A 64 -8.27 9.13 8.68
N GLN A 65 -8.11 10.08 7.76
CA GLN A 65 -7.73 11.45 8.10
C GLN A 65 -8.98 12.32 8.21
N GLU A 66 -9.27 12.79 9.42
CA GLU A 66 -10.36 13.74 9.68
C GLU A 66 -9.77 15.12 9.98
N VAL A 67 -10.22 16.14 9.25
CA VAL A 67 -9.82 17.53 9.48
C VAL A 67 -10.97 18.23 10.20
N LEU A 68 -10.72 18.69 11.42
CA LEU A 68 -11.66 19.49 12.21
C LEU A 68 -11.21 20.95 12.19
N THR A 69 -12.12 21.87 11.86
CA THR A 69 -11.88 23.32 11.90
C THR A 69 -12.83 23.95 12.91
N PHE A 70 -12.36 24.95 13.66
CA PHE A 70 -13.16 25.74 14.61
C PHE A 70 -13.62 27.06 14.02
#